data_AF-A0A3D3IAB5-F1
#
_entry.id   AF-A0A3D3IAB5-F1
#
_cell.length_a   1.000
_cell.length_b   1.000
_cell.length_c   1.000
_cell.angle_alpha   90.00
_cell.angle_beta   90.00
_cell.angle_gamma   90.00
#
_symmetry.space_group_name_H-M   'P 1'
#
loop_
_entity.id
_entity.type
_entity.pdbx_description
1 polymer ?
#
loop_
_entity_poly.entity_id
_entity_poly.type
_entity_poly.pdbx_seq_one_letter_code
_entity_poly.pdbx_strand_id
1 'polypeptide(L)'
;MRKIYVLLALMYCQSTSYAQDIVLSGKELFGDLQARQIGPAIMSGRFIDIENHPTNDRIIYAGAAGGGVWKSNNGGASFSPIFYEHA
;
A
#
# COMPACT_ATOMS: atom_id res chain seq x y z
N MET A 1 -15.72 -48.73 49.56
CA MET A 1 -16.58 -47.54 49.72
C MET A 1 -15.83 -46.23 49.47
N ARG A 2 -14.81 -45.82 50.26
CA ARG A 2 -14.14 -44.50 50.11
C ARG A 2 -13.50 -44.22 48.73
N LYS A 3 -12.94 -45.23 48.06
CA LYS A 3 -12.30 -45.10 46.74
C LYS A 3 -13.31 -44.86 45.60
N ILE A 4 -14.57 -45.27 45.75
CA ILE A 4 -15.62 -45.10 44.72
C ILE A 4 -16.00 -43.63 44.57
N TYR A 5 -16.06 -42.90 45.69
CA TYR A 5 -16.37 -41.46 45.71
C TYR A 5 -15.27 -40.63 45.08
N VAL A 6 -14.01 -41.04 45.24
CA VAL A 6 -12.85 -40.39 44.59
C VAL A 6 -12.89 -40.59 43.07
N LEU A 7 -13.25 -41.79 42.61
CA LEU A 7 -13.39 -42.07 41.17
C LEU A 7 -14.56 -41.31 40.54
N LEU A 8 -15.70 -41.21 41.24
CA LEU A 8 -16.84 -40.44 40.76
C LEU A 8 -16.55 -38.93 40.73
N ALA A 9 -15.80 -38.40 41.70
CA ALA A 9 -15.37 -37.01 41.70
C ALA A 9 -14.41 -36.69 40.55
N LEU A 10 -13.47 -37.61 40.26
CA LEU A 10 -12.55 -37.47 39.12
C LEU A 10 -13.28 -37.51 37.77
N MET A 11 -14.31 -38.36 37.63
CA MET A 11 -15.13 -38.42 36.41
C MET A 11 -15.95 -37.15 36.20
N TYR A 12 -16.51 -36.58 37.27
CA TYR A 12 -17.28 -35.34 37.21
C TYR A 12 -16.41 -34.13 36.84
N CYS A 13 -15.13 -34.14 37.21
CA CYS A 13 -14.17 -33.08 36.86
C CYS A 13 -13.82 -33.03 35.36
N GLN A 14 -14.00 -34.12 34.62
CA GLN A 14 -13.69 -34.15 33.18
C GLN A 14 -14.82 -33.58 32.32
N SER A 15 -16.02 -33.39 32.88
CA SER A 15 -17.18 -32.90 32.14
C SER A 15 -17.19 -31.39 31.90
N THR A 16 -16.20 -30.65 32.42
CA THR A 16 -16.15 -29.18 32.37
C THR A 16 -15.10 -28.61 31.40
N SER A 17 -14.47 -29.43 30.56
CA SER A 17 -13.56 -28.92 29.52
C SER A 17 -14.35 -28.43 28.31
N TYR A 18 -14.60 -27.12 28.25
CA TYR A 18 -14.96 -26.43 27.03
C TYR A 18 -13.70 -26.13 26.22
N ALA A 19 -13.71 -26.37 24.91
CA ALA A 19 -12.65 -25.91 24.02
C ALA A 19 -12.69 -24.37 23.93
N GLN A 20 -11.52 -23.74 23.84
CA GLN A 20 -11.46 -22.29 23.61
C GLN A 20 -11.92 -21.97 22.19
N ASP A 21 -12.84 -21.04 22.05
CA ASP A 21 -13.18 -20.48 20.75
C ASP A 21 -12.01 -19.63 20.25
N ILE A 22 -11.60 -19.86 19.00
CA ILE A 22 -10.57 -19.03 18.36
C ILE A 22 -11.25 -17.72 17.96
N VAL A 23 -11.25 -16.76 18.88
CA VAL A 23 -11.63 -15.38 18.59
C VAL A 23 -10.47 -14.75 17.83
N LEU A 24 -10.58 -14.64 16.52
CA LEU A 24 -9.60 -13.92 15.69
C LEU A 24 -9.91 -12.43 15.75
N SER A 25 -9.48 -11.75 16.81
CA SER A 25 -9.58 -10.30 16.86
C SER A 25 -8.64 -9.68 15.83
N GLY A 26 -9.09 -8.64 15.14
CA GLY A 26 -8.23 -7.88 14.22
C GLY A 26 -6.95 -7.37 14.91
N LYS A 27 -6.99 -7.11 16.22
CA LYS A 27 -5.81 -6.72 17.00
C LYS A 27 -4.80 -7.86 17.15
N GLU A 28 -5.24 -9.11 17.25
CA GLU A 28 -4.34 -10.27 17.37
C GLU A 28 -3.74 -10.64 16.01
N LEU A 29 -4.49 -10.41 14.94
CA LEU A 29 -4.06 -10.65 13.56
C LEU A 29 -3.12 -9.57 13.01
N PHE A 30 -3.44 -8.30 13.30
CA PHE A 30 -2.78 -7.16 12.68
C PHE A 30 -1.98 -6.29 13.65
N GLY A 31 -2.09 -6.51 14.97
CA GLY A 31 -1.23 -5.94 16.00
C GLY A 31 -0.86 -4.47 15.76
N ASP A 32 0.40 -4.27 15.40
CA ASP A 32 1.04 -2.97 15.19
C ASP A 32 1.04 -2.50 13.73
N LEU A 33 0.40 -3.24 12.82
CA LEU A 33 0.28 -2.82 11.42
C LEU A 33 -0.54 -1.54 11.35
N GLN A 34 0.10 -0.50 10.85
CA GLN A 34 -0.54 0.78 10.61
C GLN A 34 -0.85 0.92 9.12
N ALA A 35 -2.04 1.44 8.82
CA ALA A 35 -2.35 1.88 7.48
C ALA A 35 -1.37 3.00 7.10
N ARG A 36 -0.67 2.83 5.97
CA ARG A 36 0.17 3.88 5.39
C ARG A 36 -0.33 4.24 4.01
N GLN A 37 -0.17 5.50 3.62
CA GLN A 37 -0.42 5.92 2.25
C GLN A 37 0.61 5.24 1.32
N ILE A 38 0.13 4.64 0.23
CA ILE A 38 0.97 4.05 -0.82
C ILE A 38 1.25 5.02 -1.99
N GLY A 39 0.81 6.28 -1.85
CA GLY A 39 0.73 7.25 -2.91
C GLY A 39 -0.61 7.20 -3.66
N PRO A 40 -0.83 8.10 -4.62
CA PRO A 40 -2.06 8.16 -5.41
C PRO A 40 -2.28 6.87 -6.22
N ALA A 41 -3.51 6.35 -6.24
CA ALA A 41 -3.87 5.18 -7.05
C ALA A 41 -3.83 5.47 -8.57
N ILE A 42 -3.94 6.74 -8.96
CA ILE A 42 -3.67 7.20 -10.31
C ILE A 42 -2.20 7.58 -10.36
N MET A 43 -1.40 6.69 -10.94
CA MET A 43 -0.01 6.99 -11.24
C MET A 43 -0.03 8.14 -12.23
N SER A 44 0.71 9.22 -11.93
CA SER A 44 1.01 10.24 -12.94
C SER A 44 1.47 9.56 -14.23
N GLY A 45 1.25 10.19 -15.38
CA GLY A 45 1.61 9.63 -16.68
C GLY A 45 3.07 9.14 -16.72
N ARG A 46 3.34 8.06 -17.44
CA ARG A 46 4.69 7.49 -17.58
C ARG A 46 5.50 8.32 -18.56
N PHE A 47 6.56 8.99 -18.10
CA PHE A 47 7.59 9.52 -18.99
C PHE A 47 8.51 8.39 -19.46
N ILE A 48 8.79 8.35 -20.76
CA ILE A 48 9.58 7.30 -21.41
C ILE A 48 10.90 7.82 -21.97
N ASP A 49 11.03 9.14 -22.10
CA ASP A 49 12.22 9.77 -22.66
C ASP A 49 12.39 11.20 -22.13
N ILE A 50 13.64 11.64 -22.01
CA ILE A 50 14.03 12.99 -21.61
C ILE A 50 15.28 13.42 -22.36
N GLU A 51 15.25 14.61 -22.96
CA GLU A 51 16.37 15.15 -23.72
C GLU A 51 16.58 16.63 -23.40
N ASN A 52 17.85 17.03 -23.33
CA ASN A 52 18.23 18.41 -23.07
C ASN A 52 18.50 19.16 -24.39
N HIS A 53 18.25 20.46 -24.40
CA HIS A 53 18.60 21.27 -25.56
C HIS A 53 20.13 21.37 -25.72
N PRO A 54 20.68 21.21 -26.93
CA PRO A 54 22.13 21.03 -27.16
C PRO A 54 23.00 22.21 -26.70
N THR A 55 22.43 23.41 -26.57
CA THR A 55 23.16 24.63 -26.19
C THR A 55 22.55 25.40 -25.02
N ASN A 56 21.40 24.97 -24.49
CA ASN A 56 20.69 25.68 -23.43
C ASN A 56 20.19 24.69 -22.38
N ASP A 57 20.94 24.56 -21.29
CA ASP A 57 20.67 23.66 -20.17
C ASP A 57 19.33 23.92 -19.45
N ARG A 58 18.73 25.10 -19.65
CA ARG A 58 17.42 25.43 -19.08
C ARG A 58 16.26 24.81 -19.85
N ILE A 59 16.48 24.37 -21.09
CA ILE A 59 15.44 23.79 -21.93
C ILE A 59 15.55 22.25 -21.89
N ILE A 60 14.46 21.62 -21.45
CA ILE A 60 14.35 20.17 -21.32
C ILE A 60 13.04 19.72 -21.97
N TYR A 61 13.09 18.65 -22.75
CA TYR A 61 11.94 18.01 -23.35
C TYR A 61 11.69 16.66 -22.68
N ALA A 62 10.44 16.38 -22.32
CA ALA A 62 10.04 15.10 -21.73
C ALA A 62 8.89 14.47 -22.53
N GLY A 63 9.09 13.23 -22.98
CA GLY A 63 8.12 12.45 -23.73
C GLY A 63 7.32 11.53 -22.80
N ALA A 64 6.00 11.69 -22.76
CA ALA A 64 5.11 10.80 -22.01
C ALA A 64 4.54 9.70 -22.92
N ALA A 65 4.42 8.47 -22.40
CA ALA A 65 3.91 7.30 -23.13
C ALA A 65 2.51 7.50 -23.74
N GLY A 66 1.65 8.28 -23.08
CA GLY A 66 0.32 8.65 -23.58
C GLY A 66 -0.08 10.08 -23.28
N GLY A 67 0.83 10.90 -22.73
CA GLY A 67 0.57 12.27 -22.29
C GLY A 67 1.17 13.36 -23.19
N GLY A 68 1.64 12.99 -24.38
CA GLY A 68 2.28 13.90 -25.33
C GLY A 68 3.69 14.34 -24.92
N VAL A 69 4.12 15.50 -25.42
CA VAL A 69 5.45 16.07 -25.16
C VAL A 69 5.32 17.32 -24.31
N TRP A 70 6.21 17.40 -23.32
CA TRP A 70 6.28 18.46 -22.34
C TRP A 70 7.61 19.20 -22.47
N LYS A 71 7.60 20.51 -22.27
CA LYS A 71 8.78 21.36 -22.32
C LYS A 71 8.99 22.10 -21.00
N SER A 72 10.21 22.09 -20.49
CA SER A 72 10.67 23.01 -19.45
C SER A 72 11.50 24.13 -20.08
N ASN A 73 11.41 25.34 -19.50
CA ASN A 73 12.29 26.47 -19.82
C ASN A 73 13.11 26.94 -18.59
N ASN A 74 13.07 26.18 -17.49
CA ASN A 74 13.71 26.54 -16.23
C ASN A 74 14.50 25.36 -15.60
N GLY A 75 15.11 24.52 -16.45
CA GLY A 75 15.98 23.43 -15.99
C GLY A 75 15.23 22.30 -15.30
N GLY A 76 13.95 22.08 -15.65
CA GLY A 76 13.15 20.99 -15.12
C GLY A 76 12.35 21.33 -13.85
N ALA A 77 12.39 22.57 -13.36
CA ALA A 77 11.59 22.97 -12.21
C ALA A 77 10.07 22.99 -12.51
N SER A 78 9.69 23.28 -13.76
CA SER A 78 8.31 23.15 -14.24
C SER A 78 8.25 22.76 -15.71
N PHE A 79 7.15 22.12 -16.10
CA PHE A 79 6.90 21.68 -17.47
C PHE A 79 5.54 22.20 -17.96
N SER A 80 5.49 22.55 -19.24
CA SER A 80 4.26 22.93 -19.94
C SER A 80 4.05 22.00 -21.15
N PRO A 81 2.80 21.63 -21.45
CA PRO A 81 2.50 20.84 -22.65
C PRO A 81 2.83 21.62 -23.93
N ILE A 82 3.37 20.94 -24.94
CA ILE A 82 3.70 21.57 -26.25
C ILE A 82 2.49 21.57 -27.19
N PHE A 83 1.68 20.50 -27.18
CA PHE A 83 0.64 20.26 -28.19
C PHE A 83 -0.79 20.58 -27.74
N TYR A 84 -0.94 21.21 -26.56
CA TYR A 84 -2.25 21.64 -26.07
C TYR A 84 -2.39 23.14 -26.33
N GLU A 85 -2.81 23.50 -27.54
CA GLU A 85 -3.03 24.90 -27.93
C GLU A 85 -4.51 25.30 -27.94
N HIS A 86 -5.43 24.36 -27.69
CA HIS A 86 -6.88 24.63 -27.68
C HIS A 86 -7.56 23.91 -26.51
N ALA A 87 -7.99 24.69 -25.52
CA ALA A 87 -9.12 24.39 -24.66
C ALA A 87 -10.11 25.56 -24.78
#